data_AF-A0A167R000-F1
#
_entry.id   AF-A0A167R000-F1
#
_cell.length_a   1.000
_cell.length_b   1.000
_cell.length_c   1.000
_cell.angle_alpha   90.00
_cell.angle_beta   90.00
_cell.angle_gamma   90.00
#
_symmetry.space_group_name_H-M   'P 1'
#
loop_
_entity.id
_entity.type
_entity.pdbx_description
1 polymer ?
#
loop_
_entity_poly.entity_id
_entity_poly.type
_entity_poly.pdbx_seq_one_letter_code
_entity_poly.pdbx_strand_id
1 'polypeptide(L)'
;MDTIRFLAQSKFSDYDRFQKRDFHQVHSSVLTDQANIAAAGEKFQESESRGQIKPQLLTIKASMSGESTLSLQEMDDEHMLKHLSLPESQGPGASLSLIVVPYNTQNWSFDTSKATFLKLFELCALDPAALDPIRYPAWGMHIFRQPHHCATYYLGSVLGIMCWSFDPRTATTRGIVVPRSTLDTGHAKDTLARLVKLLTLQKEHIHTPHTLTFVQLIDLVSTVEELLSRDLTKLAQIERMTGHGLWTRSLEGPEKESDPSRELAWLKEASKVIGNKSMNNSRYTYLLDIVEAAVRDVRLDDKLAEGVYRETGPEQQQYTRYQSDAKYRLEAFQNLERRASRLRPSLIYHSSRFSGQATVIASLISHADARTGMKIAEASMETAEAARKDASAMKTLAVITMLFLPATFLAAVFAMPSLQWDKDEVIGPRFWIFWAIAVPLTVVVFIAWFVLNRQTGVSRRPERNVASVGPV
;
A
#
# COMPACT_ATOMS: atom_id res chain seq x y z
N MET A 1 -5.70 -25.57 4.10
CA MET A 1 -5.26 -26.79 3.38
C MET A 1 -6.41 -27.37 2.56
N ASP A 2 -7.64 -27.40 3.07
CA ASP A 2 -8.81 -27.97 2.36
C ASP A 2 -9.26 -27.18 1.12
N THR A 3 -9.00 -25.87 1.05
CA THR A 3 -9.48 -25.02 -0.05
C THR A 3 -8.86 -25.35 -1.40
N ILE A 4 -7.55 -25.64 -1.49
CA ILE A 4 -6.90 -25.95 -2.77
C ILE A 4 -7.37 -27.31 -3.30
N ARG A 5 -7.51 -28.31 -2.42
CA ARG A 5 -8.08 -29.63 -2.79
C ARG A 5 -9.55 -29.53 -3.16
N PHE A 6 -10.35 -28.76 -2.40
CA PHE A 6 -11.75 -28.48 -2.70
C PHE A 6 -11.91 -27.76 -4.05
N LEU A 7 -11.03 -26.80 -4.37
CA LEU A 7 -11.07 -26.04 -5.63
C LEU A 7 -10.58 -26.83 -6.84
N ALA A 8 -9.68 -27.79 -6.65
CA ALA A 8 -9.34 -28.77 -7.69
C ALA A 8 -10.52 -29.70 -8.03
N GLN A 9 -11.50 -29.84 -7.13
CA GLN A 9 -12.66 -30.73 -7.25
C GLN A 9 -14.00 -30.00 -7.50
N SER A 10 -14.04 -28.66 -7.42
CA SER A 10 -15.30 -27.89 -7.44
C SER A 10 -15.72 -27.42 -8.84
N LYS A 11 -17.04 -27.25 -9.04
CA LYS A 11 -17.63 -26.74 -10.29
C LYS A 11 -17.55 -25.22 -10.36
N PHE A 12 -17.56 -24.68 -11.58
CA PHE A 12 -17.34 -23.25 -11.89
C PHE A 12 -18.26 -22.27 -11.14
N SER A 13 -19.51 -22.65 -10.84
CA SER A 13 -20.52 -21.79 -10.20
C SER A 13 -20.25 -21.47 -8.73
N ASP A 14 -19.58 -22.37 -8.00
CA ASP A 14 -19.38 -22.22 -6.56
C ASP A 14 -18.21 -21.27 -6.25
N TYR A 15 -17.31 -21.08 -7.22
CA TYR A 15 -16.16 -20.19 -7.15
C TYR A 15 -16.52 -18.70 -7.29
N ASP A 16 -17.42 -18.32 -8.21
CA ASP A 16 -17.85 -16.91 -8.39
C ASP A 16 -18.47 -16.34 -7.11
N ARG A 17 -19.09 -17.22 -6.30
CA ARG A 17 -19.70 -16.89 -5.01
C ARG A 17 -18.65 -16.72 -3.89
N PHE A 18 -17.51 -17.41 -3.99
CA PHE A 18 -16.40 -17.35 -3.02
C PHE A 18 -15.49 -16.14 -3.27
N GLN A 19 -15.16 -15.84 -4.54
CA GLN A 19 -14.31 -14.71 -4.94
C GLN A 19 -14.87 -13.35 -4.49
N LYS A 20 -16.20 -13.22 -4.41
CA LYS A 20 -16.91 -12.01 -3.95
C LYS A 20 -16.82 -11.77 -2.43
N ARG A 21 -16.49 -12.77 -1.60
CA ARG A 21 -16.46 -12.61 -0.12
C ARG A 21 -15.08 -12.30 0.45
N ASP A 22 -14.02 -12.97 0.01
CA ASP A 22 -12.76 -13.01 0.79
C ASP A 22 -11.62 -12.12 0.26
N PHE A 23 -11.71 -11.61 -0.97
CA PHE A 23 -10.71 -10.70 -1.53
C PHE A 23 -10.82 -9.24 -1.01
N HIS A 24 -11.60 -9.00 0.04
CA HIS A 24 -11.90 -7.68 0.60
C HIS A 24 -10.90 -7.19 1.66
N GLN A 25 -10.04 -8.05 2.21
CA GLN A 25 -9.27 -7.70 3.42
C GLN A 25 -7.78 -7.37 3.22
N VAL A 26 -7.16 -7.68 2.10
CA VAL A 26 -5.69 -7.86 2.10
C VAL A 26 -4.99 -6.88 1.14
N HIS A 27 -5.29 -5.59 1.28
CA HIS A 27 -5.10 -4.62 0.19
C HIS A 27 -3.82 -3.78 0.24
N SER A 28 -2.87 -4.01 1.16
CA SER A 28 -1.73 -3.08 1.35
C SER A 28 -0.32 -3.67 1.28
N SER A 29 -0.08 -4.96 1.54
CA SER A 29 1.29 -5.46 1.74
C SER A 29 1.99 -5.94 0.45
N VAL A 30 1.27 -6.57 -0.48
CA VAL A 30 1.86 -7.30 -1.63
C VAL A 30 2.39 -6.36 -2.74
N LEU A 31 1.99 -5.09 -2.75
CA LEU A 31 2.30 -4.16 -3.84
C LEU A 31 3.38 -3.12 -3.47
N THR A 32 3.95 -3.19 -2.27
CA THR A 32 4.92 -2.22 -1.72
C THR A 32 6.40 -2.62 -1.92
N ASP A 33 6.67 -3.72 -2.60
CA ASP A 33 7.88 -4.53 -2.37
C ASP A 33 9.16 -4.16 -3.13
N GLN A 34 9.18 -3.15 -4.00
CA GLN A 34 10.43 -2.84 -4.75
C GLN A 34 11.60 -2.41 -3.86
N ALA A 35 11.35 -1.66 -2.79
CA ALA A 35 12.41 -1.22 -1.86
C ALA A 35 12.90 -2.36 -0.93
N ASN A 36 12.06 -3.35 -0.65
CA ASN A 36 12.38 -4.46 0.25
C ASN A 36 13.06 -5.64 -0.48
N ILE A 37 12.86 -5.79 -1.80
CA ILE A 37 13.53 -6.81 -2.64
C ILE A 37 15.05 -6.60 -2.70
N ALA A 38 15.53 -5.35 -2.68
CA ALA A 38 16.96 -5.05 -2.60
C ALA A 38 17.59 -5.52 -1.27
N ALA A 39 16.83 -5.45 -0.17
CA ALA A 39 17.26 -5.97 1.14
C ALA A 39 17.22 -7.51 1.21
N ALA A 40 16.35 -8.16 0.43
CA ALA A 40 16.28 -9.62 0.30
C ALA A 40 17.48 -10.24 -0.43
N GLY A 41 18.07 -9.52 -1.39
CA GLY A 41 19.24 -9.97 -2.16
C GLY A 41 20.49 -10.24 -1.31
N GLU A 42 20.57 -9.66 -0.10
CA GLU A 42 21.65 -9.89 0.87
C GLU A 42 21.43 -11.11 1.77
N LYS A 43 20.23 -11.71 1.79
CA LYS A 43 19.87 -12.74 2.77
C LYS A 43 19.14 -13.92 2.14
N PHE A 44 19.90 -14.84 1.54
CA PHE A 44 19.53 -16.26 1.61
C PHE A 44 19.82 -16.73 3.05
N GLN A 45 19.07 -16.23 4.03
CA GLN A 45 19.21 -16.66 5.42
C GLN A 45 18.38 -17.92 5.61
N GLU A 46 19.05 -19.04 5.91
CA GLU A 46 18.39 -20.24 6.42
C GLU A 46 17.60 -19.86 7.68
N SER A 47 16.28 -19.93 7.60
CA SER A 47 15.42 -19.68 8.76
C SER A 47 15.32 -20.95 9.60
N GLU A 48 16.01 -20.98 10.74
CA GLU A 48 15.72 -21.93 11.82
C GLU A 48 14.44 -21.49 12.56
N SER A 49 13.26 -21.69 11.97
CA SER A 49 11.99 -21.40 12.67
C SER A 49 10.96 -22.50 12.49
N ARG A 50 10.52 -23.03 13.65
CA ARG A 50 9.45 -24.03 13.85
C ARG A 50 8.19 -23.70 13.04
N GLY A 51 7.79 -24.64 12.19
CA GLY A 51 6.55 -24.60 11.41
C GLY A 51 6.76 -24.61 9.90
N GLN A 52 7.65 -25.46 9.38
CA GLN A 52 7.88 -25.61 7.95
C GLN A 52 6.58 -26.03 7.24
N ILE A 53 6.05 -25.13 6.40
CA ILE A 53 5.06 -25.52 5.41
C ILE A 53 5.80 -26.37 4.38
N LYS A 54 5.36 -27.62 4.20
CA LYS A 54 6.05 -28.55 3.30
C LYS A 54 5.80 -28.20 1.83
N PRO A 55 6.79 -28.42 0.92
CA PRO A 55 6.59 -28.24 -0.51
C PRO A 55 5.47 -29.15 -1.04
N GLN A 56 4.76 -28.68 -2.06
CA GLN A 56 3.63 -29.40 -2.67
C GLN A 56 3.91 -29.72 -4.13
N LEU A 57 3.60 -30.93 -4.57
CA LEU A 57 3.70 -31.35 -5.96
C LEU A 57 2.34 -31.29 -6.65
N LEU A 58 2.26 -30.46 -7.68
CA LEU A 58 1.16 -30.42 -8.63
C LEU A 58 1.57 -31.19 -9.88
N THR A 59 0.82 -32.23 -10.24
CA THR A 59 1.06 -33.00 -11.47
C THR A 59 -0.19 -33.03 -12.34
N ILE A 60 0.00 -32.73 -13.62
CA ILE A 60 -1.01 -32.81 -14.66
C ILE A 60 -0.50 -33.75 -15.74
N LYS A 61 -1.30 -34.76 -16.10
CA LYS A 61 -1.00 -35.66 -17.21
C LYS A 61 -2.07 -35.52 -18.28
N ALA A 62 -1.67 -35.17 -19.50
CA ALA A 62 -2.54 -35.19 -20.66
C ALA A 62 -2.58 -36.61 -21.24
N SER A 63 -3.78 -37.18 -21.34
CA SER A 63 -3.97 -38.54 -21.88
C SER A 63 -4.20 -38.50 -23.40
N MET A 64 -3.73 -39.52 -24.12
CA MET A 64 -3.98 -39.68 -25.57
C MET A 64 -5.33 -40.32 -25.90
N SER A 65 -5.98 -41.02 -24.97
CA SER A 65 -7.18 -41.84 -25.23
C SER A 65 -8.18 -41.89 -24.06
N GLY A 66 -8.05 -41.01 -23.06
CA GLY A 66 -8.89 -40.96 -21.87
C GLY A 66 -8.92 -39.57 -21.23
N GLU A 67 -9.54 -39.41 -20.07
CA GLU A 67 -9.62 -38.12 -19.37
C GLU A 67 -8.25 -37.68 -18.83
N SER A 68 -7.82 -36.45 -19.15
CA SER A 68 -6.64 -35.83 -18.55
C SER A 68 -6.83 -35.65 -17.05
N THR A 69 -5.82 -36.05 -16.27
CA THR A 69 -5.89 -36.13 -14.80
C THR A 69 -5.01 -35.07 -14.13
N LEU A 70 -5.50 -34.52 -13.01
CA LEU A 70 -4.76 -33.60 -12.14
C LEU A 70 -4.64 -34.24 -10.76
N SER A 71 -3.43 -34.29 -10.23
CA SER A 71 -3.15 -34.74 -8.87
C SER A 71 -2.36 -33.68 -8.10
N LEU A 72 -2.72 -33.49 -6.83
CA LEU A 72 -2.00 -32.66 -5.87
C LEU A 72 -1.54 -33.55 -4.72
N GLN A 73 -0.23 -33.58 -4.47
CA GLN A 73 0.37 -34.38 -3.42
C GLN A 73 1.21 -33.48 -2.50
N GLU A 74 1.03 -33.63 -1.19
CA GLU A 74 1.93 -33.03 -0.20
C GLU A 74 3.21 -33.88 -0.10
N MET A 75 4.37 -33.24 -0.02
CA MET A 75 5.65 -33.94 -0.02
C MET A 75 6.31 -33.86 1.35
N ASP A 76 6.98 -34.94 1.77
CA ASP A 76 7.80 -34.96 2.98
C ASP A 76 9.29 -34.87 2.65
N ASP A 77 10.07 -34.17 3.47
CA ASP A 77 11.49 -33.88 3.22
C ASP A 77 12.36 -35.15 3.12
N GLU A 78 12.05 -36.20 3.92
CA GLU A 78 12.73 -37.51 3.80
C GLU A 78 12.36 -38.27 2.52
N HIS A 79 11.16 -38.06 1.97
CA HIS A 79 10.72 -38.66 0.70
C HIS A 79 11.32 -37.94 -0.52
N MET A 80 11.59 -36.63 -0.42
CA MET A 80 12.14 -35.79 -1.48
C MET A 80 13.50 -36.28 -2.01
N LEU A 81 14.36 -36.79 -1.13
CA LEU A 81 15.73 -37.17 -1.49
C LEU A 81 15.86 -38.58 -2.05
N LYS A 82 14.93 -39.49 -1.73
CA LYS A 82 14.99 -40.93 -2.08
C LYS A 82 13.98 -41.39 -3.14
N HIS A 83 12.84 -40.70 -3.29
CA HIS A 83 11.69 -41.22 -4.06
C HIS A 83 11.09 -40.24 -5.06
N LEU A 84 11.67 -39.04 -5.22
CA LEU A 84 11.14 -38.05 -6.15
C LEU A 84 11.60 -38.35 -7.58
N SER A 85 10.92 -39.29 -8.21
CA SER A 85 10.93 -39.45 -9.67
C SER A 85 9.73 -38.68 -10.20
N LEU A 86 9.98 -37.53 -10.86
CA LEU A 86 8.92 -36.88 -11.62
C LEU A 86 8.40 -37.88 -12.65
N PRO A 87 7.08 -38.04 -12.78
CA PRO A 87 6.53 -39.07 -13.64
C PRO A 87 7.08 -38.90 -15.05
N GLU A 88 7.87 -39.88 -15.49
CA GLU A 88 8.28 -39.99 -16.87
C GLU A 88 7.03 -40.19 -17.73
N SER A 89 7.09 -39.71 -18.97
CA SER A 89 6.11 -40.00 -20.00
C SER A 89 6.16 -41.49 -20.35
N GLN A 90 5.73 -42.37 -19.44
CA GLN A 90 5.72 -43.83 -19.66
C GLN A 90 4.55 -44.29 -20.56
N GLY A 91 3.80 -43.36 -21.13
CA GLY A 91 2.76 -43.62 -22.13
C GLY A 91 2.75 -42.53 -23.21
N PRO A 92 1.96 -42.71 -24.29
CA PRO A 92 1.81 -41.67 -25.29
C PRO A 92 1.02 -40.52 -24.63
N GLY A 93 1.64 -39.35 -24.44
CA GLY A 93 0.98 -38.18 -23.83
C GLY A 93 1.97 -37.18 -23.22
N ALA A 94 1.59 -35.91 -23.11
CA ALA A 94 2.41 -34.88 -22.46
C ALA A 94 2.22 -34.89 -20.94
N SER A 95 3.25 -34.49 -20.20
CA SER A 95 3.19 -34.37 -18.74
C SER A 95 3.69 -33.01 -18.26
N LEU A 96 3.05 -32.47 -17.23
CA LEU A 96 3.40 -31.21 -16.60
C LEU A 96 3.45 -31.39 -15.10
N SER A 97 4.63 -31.19 -14.52
CA SER A 97 4.85 -31.29 -13.08
C SER A 97 5.45 -30.00 -12.53
N LEU A 98 4.78 -29.44 -11.53
CA LEU A 98 5.18 -28.22 -10.85
C LEU A 98 5.33 -28.46 -9.36
N ILE A 99 6.45 -27.99 -8.80
CA ILE A 99 6.73 -28.06 -7.38
C ILE A 99 6.53 -26.67 -6.78
N VAL A 100 5.55 -26.55 -5.89
CA VAL A 100 5.29 -25.31 -5.16
C VAL A 100 6.29 -25.22 -4.01
N VAL A 101 7.18 -24.23 -4.09
CA VAL A 101 8.17 -23.94 -3.07
C VAL A 101 7.67 -22.77 -2.23
N PRO A 102 7.39 -22.98 -0.93
CA PRO A 102 6.96 -21.91 -0.03
C PRO A 102 8.00 -20.80 0.09
N TYR A 103 7.52 -19.56 0.14
CA TYR A 103 8.34 -18.37 0.31
C TYR A 103 7.78 -17.49 1.43
N ASN A 104 8.65 -17.08 2.34
CA ASN A 104 8.31 -16.24 3.46
C ASN A 104 8.59 -14.77 3.16
N THR A 105 7.53 -13.99 3.00
CA THR A 105 7.60 -12.55 2.73
C THR A 105 7.91 -11.69 3.94
N GLN A 106 7.81 -12.21 5.17
CA GLN A 106 8.20 -11.45 6.37
C GLN A 106 9.73 -11.36 6.47
N ASN A 107 10.41 -12.48 6.25
CA ASN A 107 11.86 -12.61 6.40
C ASN A 107 12.61 -12.72 5.06
N TRP A 108 11.88 -12.70 3.94
CA TRP A 108 12.42 -12.76 2.59
C TRP A 108 13.26 -14.02 2.32
N SER A 109 12.82 -15.13 2.89
CA SER A 109 13.53 -16.40 2.87
C SER A 109 12.66 -17.50 2.30
N PHE A 110 13.29 -18.48 1.66
CA PHE A 110 12.62 -19.73 1.32
C PHE A 110 12.41 -20.56 2.59
N ASP A 111 11.23 -21.16 2.77
CA ASP A 111 11.00 -22.12 3.86
C ASP A 111 11.52 -23.52 3.49
N THR A 112 12.68 -23.58 2.82
CA THR A 112 13.38 -24.81 2.46
C THR A 112 14.89 -24.63 2.55
N SER A 113 15.63 -25.71 2.83
CA SER A 113 17.09 -25.65 2.91
C SER A 113 17.70 -25.36 1.53
N LYS A 114 18.88 -24.71 1.51
CA LYS A 114 19.61 -24.46 0.25
C LYS A 114 19.88 -25.75 -0.52
N ALA A 115 20.27 -26.81 0.19
CA ALA A 115 20.57 -28.11 -0.42
C ALA A 115 19.33 -28.74 -1.06
N THR A 116 18.17 -28.67 -0.38
CA THR A 116 16.88 -29.15 -0.91
C THR A 116 16.48 -28.35 -2.15
N PHE A 117 16.61 -27.02 -2.10
CA PHE A 117 16.27 -26.15 -3.22
C PHE A 117 17.14 -26.41 -4.47
N LEU A 118 18.45 -26.55 -4.31
CA LEU A 118 19.35 -26.84 -5.42
C LEU A 118 19.07 -28.23 -6.02
N LYS A 119 18.77 -29.23 -5.19
CA LYS A 119 18.39 -30.55 -5.69
C LYS A 119 17.05 -30.55 -6.43
N LEU A 120 16.09 -29.73 -6.00
CA LEU A 120 14.85 -29.50 -6.76
C LEU A 120 15.15 -28.90 -8.14
N PHE A 121 16.10 -27.98 -8.22
CA PHE A 121 16.55 -27.37 -9.46
C PHE A 121 17.12 -28.40 -10.44
N GLU A 122 18.00 -29.28 -9.96
CA GLU A 122 18.57 -30.39 -10.73
C GLU A 122 17.49 -31.38 -11.20
N LEU A 123 16.57 -31.72 -10.30
CA LEU A 123 15.48 -32.67 -10.56
C LEU A 123 14.49 -32.16 -11.61
N CYS A 124 14.23 -30.85 -11.63
CA CYS A 124 13.45 -30.18 -12.66
C CYS A 124 14.26 -29.91 -13.93
N ALA A 125 15.52 -30.36 -14.03
CA ALA A 125 16.42 -30.12 -15.17
C ALA A 125 16.52 -28.63 -15.55
N LEU A 126 16.55 -27.75 -14.55
CA LEU A 126 16.62 -26.31 -14.74
C LEU A 126 18.07 -25.86 -14.93
N ASP A 127 18.27 -24.90 -15.84
CA ASP A 127 19.56 -24.25 -16.05
C ASP A 127 19.98 -23.47 -14.79
N PRO A 128 21.17 -23.70 -14.21
CA PRO A 128 21.67 -22.94 -13.06
C PRO A 128 21.68 -21.42 -13.25
N ALA A 129 21.77 -20.92 -14.48
CA ALA A 129 21.68 -19.49 -14.78
C ALA A 129 20.34 -18.87 -14.33
N ALA A 130 19.27 -19.66 -14.27
CA ALA A 130 17.97 -19.22 -13.78
C ALA A 130 17.95 -18.97 -12.25
N LEU A 131 18.99 -19.36 -11.50
CA LEU A 131 19.12 -19.02 -10.08
C LEU A 131 19.32 -17.53 -9.85
N ASP A 132 19.98 -16.82 -10.78
CA ASP A 132 20.24 -15.39 -10.66
C ASP A 132 18.94 -14.55 -10.63
N PRO A 133 18.01 -14.68 -11.61
CA PRO A 133 16.72 -13.97 -11.55
C PRO A 133 15.79 -14.47 -10.44
N ILE A 134 16.07 -15.61 -9.79
CA ILE A 134 15.35 -16.04 -8.58
C ILE A 134 15.93 -15.36 -7.33
N ARG A 135 17.26 -15.29 -7.23
CA ARG A 135 17.96 -14.62 -6.13
C ARG A 135 17.72 -13.12 -6.12
N TYR A 136 17.72 -12.51 -7.30
CA TYR A 136 17.33 -11.13 -7.53
C TYR A 136 16.04 -11.14 -8.35
N PRO A 137 14.86 -11.20 -7.70
CA PRO A 137 13.57 -11.46 -8.34
C PRO A 137 13.30 -10.56 -9.56
N ALA A 138 13.71 -11.04 -10.73
CA ALA A 138 13.57 -10.33 -11.99
C ALA A 138 12.10 -10.32 -12.42
N TRP A 139 11.71 -9.31 -13.19
CA TRP A 139 10.36 -9.18 -13.71
C TRP A 139 10.36 -9.48 -15.20
N GLY A 140 9.34 -10.18 -15.66
CA GLY A 140 9.23 -10.57 -17.06
C GLY A 140 9.84 -11.93 -17.36
N MET A 141 9.95 -12.24 -18.66
CA MET A 141 10.33 -13.56 -19.13
C MET A 141 11.82 -13.61 -19.45
N HIS A 142 12.47 -14.68 -19.02
CA HIS A 142 13.86 -14.99 -19.35
C HIS A 142 13.94 -16.42 -19.85
N ILE A 143 14.75 -16.66 -20.87
CA ILE A 143 14.86 -17.98 -21.50
C ILE A 143 16.33 -18.35 -21.63
N PHE A 144 16.68 -19.50 -21.07
CA PHE A 144 18.03 -20.01 -20.99
C PHE A 144 18.14 -21.25 -21.87
N ARG A 145 19.08 -21.23 -22.81
CA ARG A 145 19.36 -22.34 -23.73
C ARG A 145 20.82 -22.71 -23.64
N GLN A 146 21.10 -23.91 -23.17
CA GLN A 146 22.41 -24.51 -23.25
C GLN A 146 22.42 -25.63 -24.29
N PRO A 147 23.52 -25.82 -25.03
CA PRO A 147 23.71 -27.01 -25.85
C PRO A 147 23.49 -28.27 -25.00
N HIS A 148 22.72 -29.23 -25.52
CA HIS A 148 22.44 -30.54 -24.90
C HIS A 148 21.56 -30.54 -23.62
N HIS A 149 21.01 -29.40 -23.20
CA HIS A 149 20.07 -29.31 -22.07
C HIS A 149 18.67 -28.88 -22.53
N CYS A 150 17.64 -29.21 -21.72
CA CYS A 150 16.30 -28.70 -21.95
C CYS A 150 16.28 -27.18 -21.77
N ALA A 151 15.55 -26.46 -22.62
CA ALA A 151 15.40 -25.02 -22.47
C ALA A 151 14.70 -24.71 -21.14
N THR A 152 15.25 -23.75 -20.40
CA THR A 152 14.69 -23.28 -19.13
C THR A 152 14.05 -21.92 -19.32
N TYR A 153 12.82 -21.80 -18.84
CA TYR A 153 12.00 -20.60 -18.91
C TYR A 153 11.79 -20.09 -17.50
N TYR A 154 11.93 -18.79 -17.32
CA TYR A 154 11.63 -18.07 -16.09
C TYR A 154 10.59 -17.01 -16.41
N LEU A 155 9.58 -16.87 -15.56
CA LEU A 155 8.63 -15.76 -15.59
C LEU A 155 8.38 -15.25 -14.17
N GLY A 156 8.90 -14.05 -13.90
CA GLY A 156 8.68 -13.34 -12.66
C GLY A 156 7.58 -12.29 -12.79
N SER A 157 6.61 -12.31 -11.87
CA SER A 157 5.57 -11.27 -11.78
C SER A 157 5.14 -11.01 -10.34
N VAL A 158 4.16 -10.13 -10.17
CA VAL A 158 3.51 -9.86 -8.88
C VAL A 158 2.76 -11.08 -8.31
N LEU A 159 2.39 -12.05 -9.17
CA LEU A 159 1.70 -13.27 -8.75
C LEU A 159 2.64 -14.31 -8.13
N GLY A 160 3.91 -14.28 -8.52
CA GLY A 160 4.87 -15.32 -8.20
C GLY A 160 6.00 -15.39 -9.20
N ILE A 161 6.94 -16.28 -8.91
CA ILE A 161 7.98 -16.72 -9.84
C ILE A 161 7.58 -18.11 -10.33
N MET A 162 7.66 -18.31 -11.64
CA MET A 162 7.57 -19.63 -12.25
C MET A 162 8.86 -19.89 -13.02
N CYS A 163 9.48 -21.04 -12.79
CA CYS A 163 10.69 -21.45 -13.50
C CYS A 163 10.54 -22.91 -13.93
N TRP A 164 10.62 -23.22 -15.22
CA TRP A 164 10.38 -24.56 -15.74
C TRP A 164 11.32 -24.91 -16.89
N SER A 165 11.63 -26.18 -17.02
CA SER A 165 12.24 -26.77 -18.20
C SER A 165 11.18 -27.43 -19.07
N PHE A 166 11.47 -27.53 -20.36
CA PHE A 166 10.64 -28.28 -21.30
C PHE A 166 11.51 -29.20 -22.16
N ASP A 167 11.20 -30.50 -22.14
CA ASP A 167 11.84 -31.47 -23.04
C ASP A 167 11.01 -31.65 -24.32
N PRO A 168 11.55 -31.28 -25.49
CA PRO A 168 10.90 -31.46 -26.79
C PRO A 168 10.52 -32.90 -27.12
N ARG A 169 11.33 -33.87 -26.70
CA ARG A 169 11.28 -35.26 -27.18
C ARG A 169 10.20 -36.08 -26.49
N THR A 170 9.83 -35.67 -25.29
CA THR A 170 8.87 -36.36 -24.43
C THR A 170 7.64 -35.50 -24.13
N ALA A 171 7.63 -34.25 -24.60
CA ALA A 171 6.63 -33.24 -24.26
C ALA A 171 6.41 -33.13 -22.73
N THR A 172 7.51 -33.17 -21.97
CA THR A 172 7.46 -33.07 -20.51
C THR A 172 7.89 -31.69 -20.03
N THR A 173 7.02 -31.05 -19.24
CA THR A 173 7.30 -29.80 -18.54
C THR A 173 7.57 -30.08 -17.07
N ARG A 174 8.70 -29.57 -16.55
CA ARG A 174 9.08 -29.75 -15.15
C ARG A 174 9.49 -28.41 -14.59
N GLY A 175 8.95 -28.00 -13.44
CA GLY A 175 9.31 -26.70 -12.91
C GLY A 175 8.96 -26.48 -11.45
N ILE A 176 9.32 -25.29 -10.99
CA ILE A 176 9.03 -24.78 -9.66
C ILE A 176 8.12 -23.56 -9.76
N VAL A 177 7.27 -23.40 -8.75
CA VAL A 177 6.42 -22.21 -8.55
C VAL A 177 6.70 -21.66 -7.17
N VAL A 178 7.06 -20.39 -7.10
CA VAL A 178 7.31 -19.67 -5.86
C VAL A 178 6.25 -18.56 -5.73
N PRO A 179 5.22 -18.72 -4.88
CA PRO A 179 4.24 -17.67 -4.68
C PRO A 179 4.90 -16.46 -3.99
N ARG A 180 4.54 -15.24 -4.40
CA ARG A 180 5.05 -13.98 -3.83
C ARG A 180 4.43 -13.60 -2.46
N SER A 181 3.75 -14.54 -1.80
CA SER A 181 3.11 -14.34 -0.51
C SER A 181 3.28 -15.60 0.34
N THR A 182 3.37 -15.45 1.66
CA THR A 182 3.41 -16.59 2.57
C THR A 182 2.14 -17.44 2.40
N LEU A 183 2.27 -18.76 2.44
CA LEU A 183 1.15 -19.69 2.27
C LEU A 183 0.09 -19.59 3.40
N ASP A 184 0.45 -19.02 4.55
CA ASP A 184 -0.49 -18.74 5.63
C ASP A 184 -1.49 -17.64 5.24
N THR A 185 -1.09 -16.65 4.45
CA THR A 185 -1.96 -15.59 3.92
C THR A 185 -2.97 -16.15 2.91
N GLY A 186 -4.17 -15.56 2.88
CA GLY A 186 -5.19 -15.93 1.88
C GLY A 186 -4.73 -15.76 0.44
N HIS A 187 -3.82 -14.82 0.17
CA HIS A 187 -3.38 -14.47 -1.17
C HIS A 187 -2.59 -15.54 -1.92
N ALA A 188 -1.63 -16.17 -1.26
CA ALA A 188 -0.85 -17.23 -1.88
C ALA A 188 -1.76 -18.40 -2.27
N LYS A 189 -2.70 -18.73 -1.37
CA LYS A 189 -3.71 -19.77 -1.58
C LYS A 189 -4.62 -19.45 -2.76
N ASP A 190 -5.14 -18.22 -2.83
CA ASP A 190 -6.00 -17.79 -3.94
C ASP A 190 -5.26 -17.82 -5.28
N THR A 191 -4.01 -17.38 -5.30
CA THR A 191 -3.18 -17.35 -6.52
C THR A 191 -2.86 -18.76 -7.01
N LEU A 192 -2.49 -19.66 -6.10
CA LEU A 192 -2.27 -21.07 -6.44
C LEU A 192 -3.57 -21.75 -6.89
N ALA A 193 -4.71 -21.42 -6.29
CA ALA A 193 -5.99 -21.94 -6.71
C ALA A 193 -6.38 -21.47 -8.13
N ARG A 194 -6.15 -20.20 -8.45
CA ARG A 194 -6.35 -19.68 -9.83
C ARG A 194 -5.41 -20.34 -10.82
N LEU A 195 -4.14 -20.54 -10.46
CA LEU A 195 -3.16 -21.26 -11.27
C LEU A 195 -3.64 -22.68 -11.57
N VAL A 196 -4.01 -23.46 -10.55
CA VAL A 196 -4.53 -24.82 -10.70
C VAL A 196 -5.75 -24.84 -11.62
N LYS A 197 -6.71 -23.93 -11.41
CA LYS A 197 -7.91 -23.83 -12.24
C LYS A 197 -7.58 -23.54 -13.71
N LEU A 198 -6.71 -22.58 -13.97
CA LEU A 198 -6.31 -22.23 -15.32
C LEU A 198 -5.56 -23.38 -15.99
N LEU A 199 -4.68 -24.08 -15.27
CA LEU A 199 -4.00 -25.27 -15.78
C LEU A 199 -4.97 -26.41 -16.08
N THR A 200 -6.01 -26.62 -15.26
CA THR A 200 -7.08 -27.59 -15.54
C THR A 200 -7.80 -27.27 -16.85
N LEU A 201 -8.06 -25.99 -17.13
CA LEU A 201 -8.68 -25.55 -18.39
C LEU A 201 -7.74 -25.73 -19.59
N GLN A 202 -6.42 -25.72 -19.36
CA GLN A 202 -5.40 -25.87 -20.40
C GLN A 202 -4.81 -27.29 -20.47
N LYS A 203 -5.42 -28.27 -19.78
CA LYS A 203 -4.86 -29.63 -19.62
C LYS A 203 -4.67 -30.39 -20.94
N GLU A 204 -5.41 -30.03 -21.98
CA GLU A 204 -5.30 -30.62 -23.32
C GLU A 204 -4.24 -29.92 -24.19
N HIS A 205 -3.78 -28.73 -23.77
CA HIS A 205 -2.85 -27.88 -24.50
C HIS A 205 -1.51 -27.71 -23.77
N ILE A 206 -0.98 -28.79 -23.19
CA ILE A 206 0.30 -28.79 -22.45
C ILE A 206 1.48 -29.25 -23.31
N HIS A 207 1.31 -29.40 -24.63
CA HIS A 207 2.37 -29.88 -25.54
C HIS A 207 3.40 -28.80 -25.89
N THR A 208 3.32 -27.60 -25.31
CA THR A 208 4.23 -26.48 -25.62
C THR A 208 4.88 -25.95 -24.34
N PRO A 209 6.12 -25.39 -24.42
CA PRO A 209 6.76 -24.77 -23.26
C PRO A 209 6.00 -23.52 -22.78
N HIS A 210 5.13 -23.01 -23.63
CA HIS A 210 4.56 -21.70 -23.55
C HIS A 210 3.21 -21.65 -22.83
N THR A 211 2.68 -22.81 -22.44
CA THR A 211 1.41 -22.96 -21.72
C THR A 211 1.47 -22.32 -20.33
N LEU A 212 2.58 -22.46 -19.62
CA LEU A 212 2.74 -21.86 -18.29
C LEU A 212 2.78 -20.34 -18.35
N THR A 213 3.53 -19.78 -19.31
CA THR A 213 3.52 -18.34 -19.59
C THR A 213 2.10 -17.86 -19.89
N PHE A 214 1.31 -18.61 -20.67
CA PHE A 214 -0.08 -18.23 -20.99
C PHE A 214 -0.94 -18.08 -19.75
N VAL A 215 -0.91 -19.11 -18.92
CA VAL A 215 -1.72 -19.17 -17.70
C VAL A 215 -1.36 -18.02 -16.77
N GLN A 216 -0.07 -17.75 -16.56
CA GLN A 216 0.36 -16.67 -15.69
C GLN A 216 0.00 -15.28 -16.24
N LEU A 217 0.10 -15.07 -17.56
CA LEU A 217 -0.25 -13.79 -18.17
C LEU A 217 -1.76 -13.55 -18.23
N ILE A 218 -2.58 -14.60 -18.44
CA ILE A 218 -4.03 -14.50 -18.31
C ILE A 218 -4.43 -14.12 -16.89
N ASP A 219 -3.83 -14.77 -15.87
CA ASP A 219 -4.13 -14.44 -14.47
C ASP A 219 -3.71 -13.00 -14.16
N LEU A 220 -2.56 -12.56 -14.69
CA LEU A 220 -2.06 -11.21 -14.49
C LEU A 220 -2.99 -10.16 -15.11
N VAL A 221 -3.37 -10.31 -16.38
CA VAL A 221 -4.28 -9.36 -17.06
C VAL A 221 -5.65 -9.34 -16.38
N SER A 222 -6.17 -10.51 -15.99
CA SER A 222 -7.46 -10.59 -15.30
C SER A 222 -7.42 -9.95 -13.91
N THR A 223 -6.31 -10.12 -13.18
CA THR A 223 -6.07 -9.46 -11.89
C THR A 223 -6.01 -7.94 -12.05
N VAL A 224 -5.32 -7.44 -13.09
CA VAL A 224 -5.26 -6.00 -13.39
C VAL A 224 -6.64 -5.43 -13.66
N GLU A 225 -7.46 -6.09 -14.48
CA GLU A 225 -8.83 -5.63 -14.78
C GLU A 225 -9.72 -5.60 -13.52
N GLU A 226 -9.64 -6.63 -12.68
CA GLU A 226 -10.41 -6.70 -11.44
C GLU A 226 -10.03 -5.58 -10.48
N LEU A 227 -8.73 -5.38 -10.26
CA LEU A 227 -8.20 -4.33 -9.39
C LEU A 227 -8.55 -2.94 -9.93
N LEU A 228 -8.44 -2.75 -11.25
CA LEU A 228 -8.81 -1.50 -11.90
C LEU A 228 -10.29 -1.18 -11.69
N SER A 229 -11.19 -2.14 -11.93
CA SER A 229 -12.64 -1.97 -11.72
C SER A 229 -12.98 -1.54 -10.28
N ARG A 230 -12.32 -2.13 -9.29
CA ARG A 230 -12.47 -1.77 -7.88
C ARG A 230 -11.97 -0.35 -7.58
N ASP A 231 -10.83 0.02 -8.14
CA ASP A 231 -10.25 1.36 -7.95
C ASP A 231 -11.14 2.44 -8.58
N LEU A 232 -11.80 2.15 -9.71
CA LEU A 232 -12.78 3.05 -10.32
C LEU A 232 -14.05 3.20 -9.52
N THR A 233 -14.49 2.14 -8.85
CA THR A 233 -15.66 2.21 -7.94
C THR A 233 -15.36 3.14 -6.77
N LYS A 234 -14.16 3.05 -6.19
CA LYS A 234 -13.71 3.97 -5.13
C LYS A 234 -13.56 5.41 -5.62
N LEU A 235 -13.00 5.60 -6.81
CA LEU A 235 -12.93 6.92 -7.45
C LEU A 235 -14.32 7.53 -7.61
N ALA A 236 -15.26 6.78 -8.17
CA ALA A 236 -16.64 7.24 -8.37
C ALA A 236 -17.34 7.59 -7.05
N GLN A 237 -17.07 6.85 -5.97
CA GLN A 237 -17.58 7.20 -4.63
C GLN A 237 -17.01 8.53 -4.14
N ILE A 238 -15.70 8.74 -4.28
CA ILE A 238 -15.04 9.98 -3.85
C ILE A 238 -15.52 11.16 -4.69
N GLU A 239 -15.62 11.01 -6.00
CA GLU A 239 -16.18 12.03 -6.89
C GLU A 239 -17.59 12.44 -6.49
N ARG A 240 -18.47 11.48 -6.16
CA ARG A 240 -19.81 11.76 -5.63
C ARG A 240 -19.78 12.53 -4.32
N MET A 241 -18.92 12.13 -3.38
CA MET A 241 -18.78 12.80 -2.08
C MET A 241 -18.25 14.23 -2.22
N THR A 242 -17.35 14.47 -3.16
CA THR A 242 -16.84 15.82 -3.44
C THR A 242 -17.79 16.67 -4.30
N GLY A 243 -18.81 16.07 -4.93
CA GLY A 243 -19.66 16.76 -5.89
C GLY A 243 -18.99 17.07 -7.24
N HIS A 244 -17.79 16.55 -7.48
CA HIS A 244 -16.99 16.80 -8.68
C HIS A 244 -16.71 15.50 -9.44
N GLY A 245 -17.68 15.02 -10.22
CA GLY A 245 -17.53 13.81 -11.03
C GLY A 245 -18.19 13.92 -12.40
N LEU A 246 -17.98 12.92 -13.26
CA LEU A 246 -18.56 12.88 -14.62
C LEU A 246 -20.09 12.83 -14.65
N TRP A 247 -20.73 12.47 -13.53
CA TRP A 247 -22.17 12.22 -13.43
C TRP A 247 -22.83 12.99 -12.28
N THR A 248 -22.16 13.99 -11.72
CA THR A 248 -22.76 14.83 -10.67
C THR A 248 -23.74 15.83 -11.32
N ARG A 249 -25.03 15.69 -11.02
CA ARG A 249 -26.04 16.74 -11.25
C ARG A 249 -25.72 17.90 -10.31
N SER A 250 -24.85 18.81 -10.72
CA SER A 250 -24.55 20.01 -9.94
C SER A 250 -25.53 21.12 -10.33
N LEU A 251 -26.65 21.21 -9.62
CA LEU A 251 -27.47 22.44 -9.49
C LEU A 251 -28.24 22.51 -8.16
N GLU A 252 -28.25 21.47 -7.31
CA GLU A 252 -28.89 21.55 -5.99
C GLU A 252 -27.84 21.86 -4.93
N GLY A 253 -28.04 22.99 -4.23
CA GLY A 253 -27.17 23.49 -3.17
C GLY A 253 -27.07 22.51 -1.98
N PRO A 254 -26.07 22.69 -1.10
CA PRO A 254 -25.68 21.66 -0.14
C PRO A 254 -26.81 21.26 0.82
N GLU A 255 -27.08 19.95 0.91
CA GLU A 255 -27.76 19.34 2.04
C GLU A 255 -26.90 19.48 3.30
N LYS A 256 -27.45 20.20 4.30
CA LYS A 256 -27.01 20.31 5.71
C LYS A 256 -25.52 20.59 5.95
N GLU A 257 -25.28 21.74 6.56
CA GLU A 257 -23.99 22.17 7.11
C GLU A 257 -23.33 21.07 7.94
N SER A 258 -22.30 20.43 7.37
CA SER A 258 -21.57 19.33 8.02
C SER A 258 -20.54 19.87 9.02
N ASP A 259 -20.25 19.11 10.08
CA ASP A 259 -19.21 19.45 11.06
C ASP A 259 -17.85 19.64 10.35
N PRO A 260 -17.24 20.84 10.39
CA PRO A 260 -15.99 21.14 9.69
C PRO A 260 -14.84 20.18 10.02
N SER A 261 -14.80 19.67 11.26
CA SER A 261 -13.74 18.75 11.69
C SER A 261 -13.88 17.39 11.04
N ARG A 262 -15.13 16.90 10.89
CA ARG A 262 -15.43 15.65 10.18
C ARG A 262 -15.18 15.82 8.69
N GLU A 263 -15.53 16.98 8.13
CA GLU A 263 -15.30 17.32 6.73
C GLU A 263 -13.81 17.22 6.37
N LEU A 264 -12.97 17.90 7.14
CA LEU A 264 -11.52 17.88 6.96
C LEU A 264 -10.91 16.48 7.14
N ALA A 265 -11.41 15.70 8.10
CA ALA A 265 -10.91 14.34 8.35
C ALA A 265 -11.19 13.39 7.17
N TRP A 266 -12.40 13.40 6.62
CA TRP A 266 -12.69 12.52 5.47
C TRP A 266 -12.00 13.00 4.20
N LEU A 267 -11.83 14.31 3.98
CA LEU A 267 -11.09 14.85 2.84
C LEU A 267 -9.62 14.41 2.86
N LYS A 268 -8.98 14.39 4.04
CA LYS A 268 -7.62 13.87 4.23
C LYS A 268 -7.53 12.38 3.91
N GLU A 269 -8.49 11.58 4.36
CA GLU A 269 -8.53 10.15 4.02
C GLU A 269 -8.80 9.92 2.52
N ALA A 270 -9.70 10.69 1.91
CA ALA A 270 -9.95 10.64 0.47
C ALA A 270 -8.69 10.99 -0.34
N SER A 271 -7.92 12.00 0.08
CA SER A 271 -6.64 12.36 -0.52
C SER A 271 -5.64 11.19 -0.49
N LYS A 272 -5.50 10.53 0.67
CA LYS A 272 -4.67 9.34 0.83
C LYS A 272 -5.11 8.20 -0.08
N VAL A 273 -6.41 7.93 -0.16
CA VAL A 273 -6.97 6.89 -1.03
C VAL A 273 -6.70 7.20 -2.50
N ILE A 274 -6.98 8.42 -2.96
CA ILE A 274 -6.73 8.84 -4.35
C ILE A 274 -5.23 8.75 -4.69
N GLY A 275 -4.35 9.21 -3.80
CA GLY A 275 -2.91 9.07 -3.98
C GLY A 275 -2.47 7.61 -4.14
N ASN A 276 -2.99 6.71 -3.30
CA ASN A 276 -2.74 5.28 -3.44
C ASN A 276 -3.26 4.72 -4.78
N LYS A 277 -4.45 5.14 -5.23
CA LYS A 277 -5.04 4.64 -6.48
C LYS A 277 -4.33 5.16 -7.72
N SER A 278 -3.85 6.40 -7.68
CA SER A 278 -2.98 6.96 -8.72
C SER A 278 -1.67 6.16 -8.86
N MET A 279 -1.05 5.81 -7.73
CA MET A 279 0.14 4.95 -7.72
C MET A 279 -0.16 3.56 -8.28
N ASN A 280 -1.27 2.94 -7.88
CA ASN A 280 -1.69 1.65 -8.41
C ASN A 280 -1.95 1.69 -9.92
N ASN A 281 -2.54 2.76 -10.45
CA ASN A 281 -2.74 2.94 -11.88
C ASN A 281 -1.41 2.92 -12.66
N SER A 282 -0.38 3.54 -12.10
CA SER A 282 0.99 3.47 -12.66
C SER A 282 1.56 2.06 -12.60
N ARG A 283 1.32 1.32 -11.50
CA ARG A 283 1.73 -0.09 -11.38
C ARG A 283 1.03 -0.97 -12.41
N TYR A 284 -0.27 -0.79 -12.65
CA TYR A 284 -0.99 -1.54 -13.67
C TYR A 284 -0.40 -1.30 -15.06
N THR A 285 0.04 -0.08 -15.36
CA THR A 285 0.73 0.24 -16.62
C THR A 285 2.00 -0.59 -16.76
N TYR A 286 2.84 -0.60 -15.73
CA TYR A 286 4.06 -1.41 -15.70
C TYR A 286 3.78 -2.92 -15.84
N LEU A 287 2.73 -3.44 -15.20
CA LEU A 287 2.32 -4.84 -15.35
C LEU A 287 1.91 -5.19 -16.77
N LEU A 288 1.21 -4.29 -17.48
CA LEU A 288 0.86 -4.50 -18.88
C LEU A 288 2.09 -4.47 -19.79
N ASP A 289 3.09 -3.64 -19.49
CA ASP A 289 4.34 -3.60 -20.24
C ASP A 289 5.09 -4.94 -20.15
N ILE A 290 5.06 -5.58 -18.96
CA ILE A 290 5.60 -6.93 -18.76
C ILE A 290 4.82 -7.97 -19.56
N VAL A 291 3.49 -7.86 -19.62
CA VAL A 291 2.66 -8.77 -20.45
C VAL A 291 3.05 -8.64 -21.92
N GLU A 292 3.14 -7.41 -22.43
CA GLU A 292 3.52 -7.16 -23.82
C GLU A 292 4.95 -7.63 -24.12
N ALA A 293 5.90 -7.42 -23.19
CA ALA A 293 7.26 -7.92 -23.32
C ALA A 293 7.29 -9.45 -23.38
N ALA A 294 6.64 -10.14 -22.44
CA ALA A 294 6.57 -11.59 -22.43
C ALA A 294 5.90 -12.16 -23.69
N VAL A 295 4.87 -11.49 -24.24
CA VAL A 295 4.27 -11.88 -25.53
C VAL A 295 5.28 -11.77 -26.67
N ARG A 296 6.09 -10.70 -26.72
CA ARG A 296 7.16 -10.54 -27.72
C ARG A 296 8.23 -11.62 -27.58
N ASP A 297 8.66 -11.88 -26.35
CA ASP A 297 9.70 -12.88 -26.07
C ASP A 297 9.23 -14.28 -26.49
N VAL A 298 7.96 -14.63 -26.27
CA VAL A 298 7.44 -15.92 -26.75
C VAL A 298 7.40 -15.97 -28.28
N ARG A 299 7.03 -14.88 -28.97
CA ARG A 299 7.03 -14.87 -30.45
C ARG A 299 8.42 -15.10 -31.03
N LEU A 300 9.46 -14.60 -30.36
CA LEU A 300 10.84 -14.84 -30.74
C LEU A 300 11.23 -16.28 -30.42
N ASP A 301 10.83 -16.76 -29.24
CA ASP A 301 11.11 -18.12 -28.78
C ASP A 301 10.53 -19.19 -29.69
N ASP A 302 9.26 -19.06 -30.08
CA ASP A 302 8.53 -19.99 -30.93
C ASP A 302 9.26 -20.23 -32.27
N LYS A 303 9.79 -19.17 -32.87
CA LYS A 303 10.60 -19.24 -34.10
C LYS A 303 11.92 -19.97 -33.91
N LEU A 304 12.58 -19.76 -32.76
CA LEU A 304 13.85 -20.40 -32.43
C LEU A 304 13.64 -21.87 -32.08
N ALA A 305 12.59 -22.17 -31.31
CA ALA A 305 12.20 -23.50 -30.93
C ALA A 305 11.87 -24.34 -32.18
N GLU A 306 11.06 -23.84 -33.12
CA GLU A 306 10.70 -24.58 -34.33
C GLU A 306 11.92 -25.18 -35.07
N GLY A 307 13.04 -24.44 -35.16
CA GLY A 307 14.29 -24.96 -35.71
C GLY A 307 14.87 -26.14 -34.93
N VAL A 308 14.94 -26.03 -33.60
CA VAL A 308 15.50 -27.07 -32.71
C VAL A 308 14.64 -28.34 -32.69
N TYR A 309 13.31 -28.20 -32.67
CA TYR A 309 12.39 -29.35 -32.69
C TYR A 309 12.48 -30.13 -34.00
N ARG A 310 12.71 -29.44 -35.12
CA ARG A 310 12.86 -30.05 -36.43
C ARG A 310 14.15 -30.89 -36.53
N GLU A 311 15.22 -30.45 -35.87
CA GLU A 311 16.52 -31.14 -35.86
C GLU A 311 16.58 -32.33 -34.89
N THR A 312 15.85 -32.26 -33.77
CA THR A 312 15.91 -33.26 -32.67
C THR A 312 15.09 -34.55 -32.89
N GLY A 313 14.39 -34.67 -34.02
CA GLY A 313 13.73 -35.91 -34.47
C GLY A 313 12.70 -36.53 -33.51
N PRO A 314 11.76 -35.77 -32.89
CA PRO A 314 10.66 -36.40 -32.16
C PRO A 314 9.78 -37.25 -33.10
N GLU A 315 9.03 -38.21 -32.55
CA GLU A 315 8.04 -38.97 -33.31
C GLU A 315 7.10 -38.01 -34.07
N GLN A 316 6.85 -38.29 -35.36
CA GLN A 316 6.06 -37.45 -36.28
C GLN A 316 4.73 -36.98 -35.65
N GLN A 317 4.10 -37.84 -34.84
CA GLN A 317 2.83 -37.57 -34.17
C GLN A 317 2.95 -36.55 -33.02
N GLN A 318 4.03 -36.58 -32.24
CA GLN A 318 4.28 -35.61 -31.17
C GLN A 318 4.63 -34.24 -31.73
N TYR A 319 5.45 -34.20 -32.80
CA TYR A 319 5.77 -32.97 -33.51
C TYR A 319 4.51 -32.28 -34.06
N THR A 320 3.58 -33.06 -34.63
CA THR A 320 2.32 -32.54 -35.15
C THR A 320 1.46 -31.91 -34.05
N ARG A 321 1.40 -32.52 -32.85
CA ARG A 321 0.68 -31.97 -31.70
C ARG A 321 1.33 -30.70 -31.15
N TYR A 322 2.66 -30.70 -31.02
CA TYR A 322 3.42 -29.50 -30.64
C TYR A 322 3.09 -28.33 -31.59
N GLN A 323 3.17 -28.55 -32.90
CA GLN A 323 2.87 -27.50 -33.88
C GLN A 323 1.42 -27.00 -33.79
N SER A 324 0.46 -27.92 -33.61
CA SER A 324 -0.96 -27.55 -33.45
C SER A 324 -1.17 -26.69 -32.20
N ASP A 325 -0.64 -27.11 -31.05
CA ASP A 325 -0.76 -26.36 -29.80
C ASP A 325 0.02 -25.05 -29.85
N ALA A 326 1.21 -25.02 -30.47
CA ALA A 326 2.01 -23.81 -30.61
C ALA A 326 1.26 -22.74 -31.40
N LYS A 327 0.63 -23.13 -32.52
CA LYS A 327 -0.22 -22.25 -33.32
C LYS A 327 -1.43 -21.74 -32.52
N TYR A 328 -2.18 -22.65 -31.89
CA TYR A 328 -3.31 -22.30 -31.04
C TYR A 328 -2.90 -21.29 -29.95
N ARG A 329 -1.76 -21.56 -29.30
CA ARG A 329 -1.22 -20.71 -28.25
C ARG A 329 -0.79 -19.35 -28.81
N LEU A 330 -0.18 -19.29 -29.97
CA LEU A 330 0.23 -18.02 -30.58
C LEU A 330 -0.99 -17.12 -30.88
N GLU A 331 -2.08 -17.70 -31.39
CA GLU A 331 -3.36 -16.99 -31.58
C GLU A 331 -3.96 -16.52 -30.25
N ALA A 332 -3.93 -17.36 -29.21
CA ALA A 332 -4.37 -16.99 -27.87
C ALA A 332 -3.57 -15.81 -27.29
N PHE A 333 -2.26 -15.74 -27.59
CA PHE A 333 -1.41 -14.62 -27.19
C PHE A 333 -1.73 -13.33 -27.91
N GLN A 334 -2.08 -13.39 -29.20
CA GLN A 334 -2.56 -12.22 -29.93
C GLN A 334 -3.86 -11.68 -29.32
N ASN A 335 -4.75 -12.55 -28.83
CA ASN A 335 -5.95 -12.11 -28.12
C ASN A 335 -5.60 -11.47 -26.77
N LEU A 336 -4.64 -12.04 -26.04
CA LEU A 336 -4.18 -11.48 -24.77
C LEU A 336 -3.51 -10.11 -24.93
N GLU A 337 -2.65 -9.97 -25.95
CA GLU A 337 -2.02 -8.69 -26.31
C GLU A 337 -3.07 -7.65 -26.68
N ARG A 338 -4.08 -8.00 -27.48
CA ARG A 338 -5.21 -7.11 -27.80
C ARG A 338 -6.01 -6.70 -26.56
N ARG A 339 -6.15 -7.59 -25.58
CA ARG A 339 -6.82 -7.28 -24.30
C ARG A 339 -5.97 -6.29 -23.49
N ALA A 340 -4.69 -6.57 -23.33
CA ALA A 340 -3.74 -5.69 -22.64
C ALA A 340 -3.67 -4.30 -23.29
N SER A 341 -3.58 -4.23 -24.63
CA SER A 341 -3.47 -2.95 -25.35
C SER A 341 -4.71 -2.07 -25.20
N ARG A 342 -5.91 -2.66 -25.05
CA ARG A 342 -7.16 -1.93 -24.80
C ARG A 342 -7.24 -1.33 -23.40
N LEU A 343 -6.51 -1.88 -22.44
CA LEU A 343 -6.47 -1.35 -21.07
C LEU A 343 -5.59 -0.11 -20.97
N ARG A 344 -4.58 0.06 -21.83
CA ARG A 344 -3.68 1.22 -21.79
C ARG A 344 -4.39 2.58 -21.91
N PRO A 345 -5.25 2.82 -22.93
CA PRO A 345 -6.01 4.08 -23.00
C PRO A 345 -6.87 4.32 -21.75
N SER A 346 -7.42 3.26 -21.18
CA SER A 346 -8.20 3.30 -19.95
C SER A 346 -7.36 3.78 -18.77
N LEU A 347 -6.15 3.24 -18.59
CA LEU A 347 -5.22 3.67 -17.55
C LEU A 347 -4.78 5.13 -17.69
N ILE A 348 -4.54 5.61 -18.92
CA ILE A 348 -4.20 7.02 -19.19
C ILE A 348 -5.37 7.93 -18.78
N TYR A 349 -6.58 7.55 -19.18
CA TYR A 349 -7.79 8.27 -18.82
C TYR A 349 -8.00 8.31 -17.30
N HIS A 350 -7.82 7.18 -16.61
CA HIS A 350 -7.96 7.11 -15.16
C HIS A 350 -6.88 7.91 -14.43
N SER A 351 -5.64 7.90 -14.92
CA SER A 351 -4.57 8.76 -14.38
C SER A 351 -4.97 10.23 -14.39
N SER A 352 -5.61 10.68 -15.48
CA SER A 352 -6.10 12.05 -15.61
C SER A 352 -7.21 12.34 -14.59
N ARG A 353 -8.14 11.39 -14.37
CA ARG A 353 -9.20 11.54 -13.36
C ARG A 353 -8.67 11.55 -11.93
N PHE A 354 -7.74 10.64 -11.59
CA PHE A 354 -7.11 10.65 -10.27
C PHE A 354 -6.39 11.97 -9.99
N SER A 355 -5.69 12.52 -11.00
CA SER A 355 -4.99 13.80 -10.88
C SER A 355 -5.96 14.99 -10.74
N GLY A 356 -7.04 15.01 -11.52
CA GLY A 356 -8.10 16.01 -11.38
C GLY A 356 -8.74 15.96 -10.00
N GLN A 357 -9.08 14.75 -9.52
CA GLN A 357 -9.69 14.56 -8.22
C GLN A 357 -8.76 14.92 -7.05
N ALA A 358 -7.47 14.64 -7.17
CA ALA A 358 -6.47 15.05 -6.18
C ALA A 358 -6.42 16.59 -6.04
N THR A 359 -6.51 17.31 -7.16
CA THR A 359 -6.54 18.78 -7.20
C THR A 359 -7.80 19.32 -6.53
N VAL A 360 -8.96 18.74 -6.83
CA VAL A 360 -10.24 19.10 -6.19
C VAL A 360 -10.16 18.91 -4.68
N ILE A 361 -9.71 17.75 -4.21
CA ILE A 361 -9.61 17.45 -2.77
C ILE A 361 -8.63 18.42 -2.10
N ALA A 362 -7.49 18.73 -2.72
CA ALA A 362 -6.53 19.70 -2.18
C ALA A 362 -7.15 21.11 -2.04
N SER A 363 -7.95 21.53 -3.02
CA SER A 363 -8.69 22.79 -2.96
C SER A 363 -9.74 22.79 -1.84
N LEU A 364 -10.48 21.69 -1.68
CA LEU A 364 -11.49 21.54 -0.61
C LEU A 364 -10.85 21.55 0.78
N ILE A 365 -9.70 20.88 0.96
CA ILE A 365 -8.91 20.93 2.20
C ILE A 365 -8.49 22.37 2.51
N SER A 366 -7.95 23.07 1.51
CA SER A 366 -7.51 24.46 1.67
C SER A 366 -8.67 25.38 2.06
N HIS A 367 -9.85 25.19 1.46
CA HIS A 367 -11.05 25.95 1.80
C HIS A 367 -11.55 25.64 3.22
N ALA A 368 -11.53 24.37 3.64
CA ALA A 368 -11.89 23.95 4.99
C ALA A 368 -10.93 24.51 6.06
N ASP A 369 -9.61 24.51 5.78
CA ASP A 369 -8.59 25.09 6.65
C ASP A 369 -8.77 26.62 6.75
N ALA A 370 -9.02 27.31 5.63
CA ALA A 370 -9.30 28.74 5.63
C ALA A 370 -10.54 29.09 6.47
N ARG A 371 -11.64 28.32 6.33
CA ARG A 371 -12.86 28.51 7.13
C ARG A 371 -12.60 28.31 8.62
N THR A 372 -11.77 27.33 8.97
CA THR A 372 -11.36 27.09 10.36
C THR A 372 -10.50 28.23 10.90
N GLY A 373 -9.55 28.73 10.10
CA GLY A 373 -8.74 29.90 10.43
C GLY A 373 -9.56 31.17 10.65
N MET A 374 -10.59 31.41 9.83
CA MET A 374 -11.52 32.53 10.01
C MET A 374 -12.27 32.43 11.35
N LYS A 375 -12.80 31.26 11.71
CA LYS A 375 -13.49 31.06 12.99
C LYS A 375 -12.56 31.29 14.20
N ILE A 376 -11.29 30.89 14.10
CA ILE A 376 -10.29 31.15 15.14
C ILE A 376 -10.01 32.65 15.25
N ALA A 377 -9.90 33.36 14.13
CA ALA A 377 -9.69 34.80 14.10
C ALA A 377 -10.88 35.57 14.71
N GLU A 378 -12.11 35.17 14.38
CA GLU A 378 -13.35 35.71 14.97
C GLU A 378 -13.38 35.52 16.49
N ALA A 379 -13.15 34.28 16.98
CA ALA A 379 -13.11 34.00 18.41
C ALA A 379 -12.00 34.78 19.14
N SER A 380 -10.86 34.98 18.48
CA SER A 380 -9.75 35.79 19.02
C SER A 380 -10.12 37.26 19.10
N MET A 381 -10.84 37.79 18.11
CA MET A 381 -11.33 39.16 18.10
C MET A 381 -12.37 39.39 19.21
N GLU A 382 -13.30 38.46 19.41
CA GLU A 382 -14.28 38.51 20.50
C GLU A 382 -13.58 38.52 21.86
N THR A 383 -12.60 37.64 22.04
CA THR A 383 -11.78 37.57 23.27
C THR A 383 -11.02 38.87 23.51
N ALA A 384 -10.43 39.46 22.46
CA ALA A 384 -9.72 40.73 22.55
C ALA A 384 -10.66 41.90 22.88
N GLU A 385 -11.89 41.91 22.35
CA GLU A 385 -12.89 42.93 22.66
C GLU A 385 -13.37 42.81 24.12
N ALA A 386 -13.64 41.59 24.59
CA ALA A 386 -13.98 41.33 25.99
C ALA A 386 -12.85 41.81 26.92
N ALA A 387 -11.60 41.43 26.63
CA ALA A 387 -10.43 41.89 27.39
C ALA A 387 -10.28 43.42 27.37
N ARG A 388 -10.60 44.08 26.25
CA ARG A 388 -10.59 45.56 26.15
C ARG A 388 -11.67 46.19 27.04
N LYS A 389 -12.88 45.62 27.08
CA LYS A 389 -13.96 46.09 27.96
C LYS A 389 -13.58 45.93 29.43
N ASP A 390 -13.01 44.77 29.80
CA ASP A 390 -12.52 44.51 31.16
C ASP A 390 -11.42 45.47 31.57
N ALA A 391 -10.46 45.74 30.67
CA ALA A 391 -9.41 46.74 30.91
C ALA A 391 -9.99 48.15 31.10
N SER A 392 -11.07 48.51 30.40
CA SER A 392 -11.77 49.78 30.60
C SER A 392 -12.45 49.83 31.97
N ALA A 393 -13.15 48.77 32.38
CA ALA A 393 -13.77 48.70 33.71
C ALA A 393 -12.72 48.79 34.83
N MET A 394 -11.58 48.12 34.66
CA MET A 394 -10.46 48.17 35.60
C MET A 394 -9.91 49.60 35.76
N LYS A 395 -9.79 50.34 34.65
CA LYS A 395 -9.40 51.76 34.70
C LYS A 395 -10.43 52.61 35.44
N THR A 396 -11.72 52.38 35.23
CA THR A 396 -12.78 53.12 35.95
C THR A 396 -12.71 52.88 37.46
N LEU A 397 -12.54 51.64 37.91
CA LEU A 397 -12.36 51.34 39.34
C LEU A 397 -11.10 52.00 39.92
N ALA A 398 -10.00 51.99 39.18
CA ALA A 398 -8.78 52.69 39.58
C ALA A 398 -9.01 54.21 39.74
N VAL A 399 -9.76 54.83 38.83
CA VAL A 399 -10.13 56.26 38.95
C VAL A 399 -11.02 56.51 40.16
N ILE A 400 -12.04 55.68 40.38
CA ILE A 400 -12.95 55.81 41.54
C ILE A 400 -12.18 55.68 42.86
N THR A 401 -11.29 54.70 42.97
CA THR A 401 -10.46 54.51 44.16
C THR A 401 -9.49 55.67 44.37
N MET A 402 -8.87 56.19 43.31
CA MET A 402 -8.00 57.37 43.35
C MET A 402 -8.75 58.63 43.83
N LEU A 403 -10.06 58.75 43.52
CA LEU A 403 -10.88 59.88 43.97
C LEU A 403 -11.30 59.76 45.45
N PHE A 404 -11.69 58.57 45.90
CA PHE A 404 -12.16 58.37 47.28
C PHE A 404 -11.04 58.33 48.30
N LEU A 405 -9.85 57.85 47.93
CA LEU A 405 -8.75 57.63 48.87
C LEU A 405 -8.25 58.92 49.56
N PRO A 406 -8.15 60.10 48.90
CA PRO A 406 -7.85 61.36 49.58
C PRO A 406 -8.95 61.84 50.52
N ALA A 407 -10.22 61.66 50.13
CA ALA A 407 -11.36 62.09 50.93
C ALA A 407 -11.53 61.22 52.20
N THR A 408 -11.37 59.91 52.08
CA THR A 408 -11.41 58.99 53.23
C THR A 408 -10.23 59.24 54.17
N PHE A 409 -9.05 59.54 53.64
CA PHE A 409 -7.89 59.95 54.44
C PHE A 409 -8.18 61.24 55.24
N LEU A 410 -8.68 62.28 54.58
CA LEU A 410 -9.02 63.54 55.26
C LEU A 410 -10.11 63.35 56.31
N ALA A 411 -11.16 62.57 56.02
CA ALA A 411 -12.21 62.25 56.98
C ALA A 411 -11.65 61.51 58.21
N ALA A 412 -10.75 60.55 58.00
CA ALA A 412 -10.08 59.85 59.09
C ALA A 412 -9.22 60.80 59.93
N VAL A 413 -8.48 61.72 59.32
CA VAL A 413 -7.70 62.75 60.03
C VAL A 413 -8.60 63.65 60.86
N PHE A 414 -9.70 64.18 60.30
CA PHE A 414 -10.63 65.04 61.04
C PHE A 414 -11.34 64.32 62.20
N ALA A 415 -11.56 63.01 62.08
CA ALA A 415 -12.18 62.20 63.12
C ALA A 415 -11.22 61.81 64.27
N MET A 416 -9.92 62.12 64.19
CA MET A 416 -8.97 61.74 65.24
C MET A 416 -9.19 62.53 66.52
N PRO A 417 -9.43 61.88 67.68
CA PRO A 417 -9.63 62.56 68.97
C PRO A 417 -8.42 63.39 69.46
N SER A 418 -7.24 63.16 68.86
CA SER A 418 -6.02 63.92 69.14
C SER A 418 -6.01 65.32 68.56
N LEU A 419 -6.92 65.63 67.62
CA LEU A 419 -7.17 66.97 67.11
C LEU A 419 -8.32 67.58 67.92
N GLN A 420 -7.99 68.47 68.86
CA GLN A 420 -8.93 69.07 69.79
C GLN A 420 -9.48 70.38 69.19
N TRP A 421 -10.42 70.24 68.26
CA TRP A 421 -11.00 71.37 67.49
C TRP A 421 -11.72 72.44 68.34
N ASP A 422 -11.98 72.16 69.62
CA ASP A 422 -12.72 73.01 70.56
C ASP A 422 -11.80 73.70 71.61
N LYS A 423 -10.48 73.74 71.36
CA LYS A 423 -9.49 74.40 72.23
C LYS A 423 -8.53 75.28 71.45
N ASP A 424 -7.94 76.28 72.10
CA ASP A 424 -6.95 77.20 71.51
C ASP A 424 -5.70 76.47 70.99
N GLU A 425 -5.36 75.31 71.58
CA GLU A 425 -4.30 74.42 71.09
C GLU A 425 -4.91 73.18 70.42
N VAL A 426 -5.17 73.29 69.11
CA VAL A 426 -5.89 72.29 68.30
C VAL A 426 -5.11 70.97 68.14
N ILE A 427 -3.78 71.02 68.26
CA ILE A 427 -2.89 69.87 68.05
C ILE A 427 -2.50 69.27 69.42
N GLY A 428 -3.06 68.12 69.77
CA GLY A 428 -2.65 67.42 70.98
C GLY A 428 -1.18 66.96 70.94
N PRO A 429 -0.48 66.86 72.09
CA PRO A 429 0.96 66.57 72.16
C PRO A 429 1.40 65.20 71.58
N ARG A 430 0.45 64.30 71.30
CA ARG A 430 0.71 62.97 70.69
C ARG A 430 0.51 62.93 69.17
N PHE A 431 0.13 64.03 68.54
CA PHE A 431 -0.13 64.09 67.10
C PHE A 431 1.09 63.71 66.23
N TRP A 432 2.31 63.90 66.73
CA TRP A 432 3.54 63.50 66.03
C TRP A 432 3.61 61.98 65.74
N ILE A 433 2.95 61.14 66.55
CA ILE A 433 2.90 59.68 66.36
C ILE A 433 2.23 59.30 65.03
N PHE A 434 1.25 60.10 64.58
CA PHE A 434 0.59 59.89 63.28
C PHE A 434 1.59 59.99 62.12
N TRP A 435 2.37 61.06 62.07
CA TRP A 435 3.38 61.26 61.01
C TRP A 435 4.52 60.23 61.10
N ALA A 436 4.91 59.84 62.32
CA ALA A 436 5.93 58.83 62.55
C ALA A 436 5.55 57.44 62.02
N ILE A 437 4.26 57.10 61.90
CA ILE A 437 3.78 55.81 61.37
C ILE A 437 3.33 55.94 59.90
N ALA A 438 2.61 57.01 59.55
CA ALA A 438 2.00 57.18 58.23
C ALA A 438 3.03 57.36 57.10
N VAL A 439 4.09 58.15 57.33
CA VAL A 439 5.12 58.41 56.31
C VAL A 439 5.91 57.14 55.99
N PRO A 440 6.46 56.39 56.96
CA PRO A 440 7.16 55.15 56.67
C PRO A 440 6.28 54.11 55.98
N LEU A 441 5.02 53.97 56.40
CA LEU A 441 4.10 53.01 55.80
C LEU A 441 3.83 53.36 54.33
N THR A 442 3.66 54.64 54.01
CA THR A 442 3.45 55.11 52.63
C THR A 442 4.69 54.84 51.78
N VAL A 443 5.88 55.12 52.30
CA VAL A 443 7.16 54.80 51.62
C VAL A 443 7.29 53.30 51.37
N VAL A 444 6.93 52.43 52.34
CA VAL A 444 6.93 50.97 52.16
C VAL A 444 5.98 50.53 51.04
N VAL A 445 4.78 51.11 50.94
CA VAL A 445 3.82 50.81 49.87
C VAL A 445 4.38 51.22 48.50
N PHE A 446 4.99 52.40 48.37
CA PHE A 446 5.61 52.84 47.12
C PHE A 446 6.84 52.00 46.74
N ILE A 447 7.67 51.62 47.72
CA ILE A 447 8.80 50.71 47.49
C ILE A 447 8.29 49.34 47.02
N ALA A 448 7.27 48.78 47.68
CA ALA A 448 6.66 47.50 47.29
C ALA A 448 6.08 47.57 45.87
N TRP A 449 5.33 48.63 45.53
CA TRP A 449 4.83 48.86 44.18
C TRP A 449 5.96 48.95 43.15
N PHE A 450 7.01 49.73 43.44
CA PHE A 450 8.14 49.91 42.53
C PHE A 450 8.93 48.61 42.31
N VAL A 451 9.10 47.79 43.36
CA VAL A 451 9.75 46.47 43.26
C VAL A 451 8.90 45.50 42.44
N LEU A 452 7.59 45.43 42.71
CA LEU A 452 6.65 44.57 41.96
C LEU A 452 6.57 44.98 40.47
N ASN A 453 6.50 46.29 40.20
CA ASN A 453 6.40 46.81 38.83
C ASN A 453 7.73 46.76 38.06
N ARG A 454 8.87 46.64 38.74
CA ARG A 454 10.16 46.31 38.11
C ARG A 454 10.28 44.82 37.78
N GLN A 455 9.70 43.94 38.58
CA GLN A 455 9.71 42.50 38.31
C GLN A 455 8.85 42.12 37.09
N THR A 456 7.77 42.85 36.82
CA THR A 456 6.95 42.69 35.61
C THR A 456 7.64 43.20 34.33
N GLY A 457 8.78 43.90 34.45
CA GLY A 457 9.56 44.43 33.33
C GLY A 457 10.65 43.53 32.76
N VAL A 458 10.99 42.38 33.37
CA VAL A 458 12.16 41.54 33.00
C VAL A 458 11.76 40.16 32.46
N SER A 459 10.66 40.07 31.71
CA SER A 459 10.40 38.91 30.83
C SER A 459 9.79 39.27 29.48
N ARG A 460 10.03 40.48 28.96
CA ARG A 460 9.98 40.68 27.51
C ARG A 460 11.28 40.13 26.92
N ARG A 461 11.31 38.81 26.66
CA ARG A 461 12.24 38.24 25.68
C ARG A 461 12.06 39.01 24.38
N PRO A 462 13.11 39.62 23.80
CA PRO A 462 13.00 40.20 22.48
C PRO A 462 12.76 39.06 21.49
N GLU A 463 11.62 39.11 20.79
CA GLU A 463 11.45 38.35 19.55
C GLU A 463 12.60 38.74 18.62
N ARG A 464 13.48 37.79 18.42
CA ARG A 464 14.58 37.91 17.47
C ARG A 464 13.96 37.85 16.09
N ASN A 465 13.96 39.00 15.41
CA ASN A 465 13.76 39.15 13.97
C ASN A 465 14.33 37.94 13.22
N VAL A 466 13.46 37.15 12.58
CA VAL A 466 13.82 36.41 11.39
C VAL A 466 13.11 37.10 10.23
N ALA A 467 13.96 37.77 9.46
CA ALA A 467 13.76 38.44 8.20
C ALA A 467 12.48 38.09 7.42
N SER A 468 11.79 39.17 7.07
CA SER A 468 11.22 39.38 5.74
C SER A 468 12.02 38.69 4.62
N VAL A 469 11.40 37.72 3.95
CA VAL A 469 11.62 37.53 2.52
C VAL A 469 10.29 37.92 1.86
N GLY A 470 10.38 38.97 1.02
CA GLY A 470 9.25 39.66 0.42
C GLY A 470 8.56 38.90 -0.71
N PRO A 471 7.58 39.53 -1.37
CA PRO A 471 6.76 38.91 -2.38
C PRO A 471 7.45 38.92 -3.75
N VAL A 472 7.48 37.76 -4.42
CA VAL A 472 7.33 37.58 -5.86
C VAL A 472 6.59 36.27 -6.10
#